data_AF-A0A1H9MGS6-F1
#
_entry.id   AF-A0A1H9MGS6-F1
#
_cell.length_a   1.000
_cell.length_b   1.000
_cell.length_c   1.000
_cell.angle_alpha   90.00
_cell.angle_beta   90.00
_cell.angle_gamma   90.00
#
_symmetry.space_group_name_H-M   'P 1'
#
loop_
_entity.id
_entity.type
_entity.pdbx_description
1 polymer ?
#
loop_
_entity_poly.entity_id
_entity_poly.type
_entity_poly.pdbx_seq_one_letter_code
_entity_poly.pdbx_strand_id
1 'polypeptide(L)'
;MTRAALAGALLLALSACADAELLNQANLGGQTVTLSENAGQCVLDRGEQRLALDMQWPCGLSPDRAGKARVEQFNGTPIVLVTHVQPHPTLKGECLKTSRAVRLTQAGLEASTPAPSASCDTGFEDQKMFTGMFQW
;
A
#
# COMPACT_ATOMS: atom_id res chain seq x y z
N MET A 1 10.01 20.31 -61.79
CA MET A 1 10.30 21.20 -60.66
C MET A 1 9.53 20.67 -59.45
N THR A 2 10.25 20.05 -58.54
CA THR A 2 9.78 19.34 -57.33
C THR A 2 9.56 20.32 -56.18
N ARG A 3 8.46 20.20 -55.44
CA ARG A 3 8.32 20.80 -54.10
C ARG A 3 7.74 19.76 -53.14
N ALA A 4 8.63 19.13 -52.39
CA ALA A 4 8.31 18.38 -51.19
C ALA A 4 8.05 19.39 -50.06
N ALA A 5 6.93 19.23 -49.36
CA ALA A 5 6.70 19.90 -48.08
C ALA A 5 6.81 18.82 -46.98
N LEU A 6 7.85 18.93 -46.14
CA LEU A 6 8.04 18.07 -44.97
C LEU A 6 6.98 18.40 -43.91
N ALA A 7 6.13 17.43 -43.60
CA ALA A 7 5.30 17.45 -42.41
C ALA A 7 6.14 16.94 -41.22
N GLY A 8 6.56 17.86 -40.34
CA GLY A 8 7.23 17.52 -39.09
C GLY A 8 6.22 17.05 -38.05
N ALA A 9 6.18 15.75 -37.79
CA ALA A 9 5.45 15.19 -36.65
C ALA A 9 6.30 15.33 -35.38
N LEU A 10 5.92 16.25 -34.49
CA LEU A 10 6.44 16.28 -33.12
C LEU A 10 5.86 15.07 -32.36
N LEU A 11 6.68 14.04 -32.16
CA LEU A 11 6.38 12.95 -31.24
C LEU A 11 6.65 13.45 -29.81
N LEU A 12 5.59 13.86 -29.11
CA LEU A 12 5.62 14.07 -27.67
C LEU A 12 5.85 12.72 -27.00
N ALA A 13 7.08 12.46 -26.56
CA ALA A 13 7.38 11.31 -25.71
C ALA A 13 6.76 11.55 -24.34
N LEU A 14 5.54 11.04 -24.10
CA LEU A 14 5.02 10.91 -22.75
C LEU A 14 5.81 9.80 -22.07
N SER A 15 6.76 10.17 -21.21
CA SER A 15 7.25 9.28 -20.17
C SER A 15 6.10 9.03 -19.20
N ALA A 16 5.32 7.97 -19.46
CA ALA A 16 4.38 7.44 -18.49
C ALA A 16 5.19 6.86 -17.33
N CYS A 17 5.38 7.65 -16.27
CA CYS A 17 5.64 7.08 -14.96
C CYS A 17 4.43 6.21 -14.64
N ALA A 18 4.58 4.89 -14.73
CA ALA A 18 3.61 3.97 -14.19
C ALA A 18 3.68 4.08 -12.67
N ASP A 19 3.05 5.10 -12.10
CA ASP A 19 2.70 5.08 -10.69
C ASP A 19 1.73 3.90 -10.52
N ALA A 20 2.21 2.83 -9.88
CA ALA A 20 1.34 1.74 -9.50
C ALA A 20 0.25 2.35 -8.60
N GLU A 21 -1.00 2.27 -9.04
CA GLU A 21 -2.12 2.85 -8.30
C GLU A 21 -2.19 2.17 -6.93
N LEU A 22 -1.88 2.93 -5.88
CA LEU A 22 -1.87 2.41 -4.51
C LEU A 22 -3.30 2.09 -4.09
N LEU A 23 -3.52 0.82 -3.75
CA LEU A 23 -4.77 0.38 -3.16
C LEU A 23 -4.96 1.07 -1.80
N ASN A 24 -5.97 1.92 -1.68
CA ASN A 24 -6.18 2.72 -0.48
C ASN A 24 -7.47 2.37 0.27
N GLN A 25 -8.32 1.47 -0.26
CA GLN A 25 -9.58 1.10 0.36
C GLN A 25 -9.80 -0.42 0.41
N ALA A 26 -10.43 -0.89 1.48
CA ALA A 26 -10.87 -2.28 1.64
C ALA A 26 -12.17 -2.35 2.45
N ASN A 27 -12.91 -3.47 2.37
CA ASN A 27 -14.03 -3.73 3.27
C ASN A 27 -13.58 -4.58 4.47
N LEU A 28 -13.43 -3.96 5.64
CA LEU A 28 -12.98 -4.62 6.87
C LEU A 28 -14.15 -4.77 7.85
N GLY A 29 -14.65 -6.00 7.97
CA GLY A 29 -15.78 -6.31 8.85
C GLY A 29 -17.05 -5.57 8.47
N GLY A 30 -17.39 -5.56 7.17
CA GLY A 30 -18.62 -4.96 6.64
C GLY A 30 -18.58 -3.45 6.46
N GLN A 31 -17.51 -2.77 6.87
CA GLN A 31 -17.35 -1.32 6.68
C GLN A 31 -16.11 -1.03 5.85
N THR A 32 -16.17 0.02 5.03
CA THR A 32 -15.02 0.49 4.28
C THR A 32 -13.98 1.09 5.23
N VAL A 33 -12.73 0.69 5.03
CA VAL A 33 -11.55 1.36 5.58
C VAL A 33 -10.84 2.11 4.46
N THR A 34 -10.29 3.27 4.78
CA THR A 34 -9.56 4.12 3.82
C THR A 34 -8.21 4.51 4.41
N LEU A 35 -7.13 4.34 3.64
CA LEU A 35 -5.84 4.94 3.94
C LEU A 35 -5.87 6.42 3.57
N SER A 36 -5.52 7.26 4.53
CA SER A 36 -5.41 8.71 4.36
C SER A 36 -4.05 9.21 4.83
N GLU A 37 -3.70 10.39 4.36
CA GLU A 37 -2.55 11.14 4.85
C GLU A 37 -2.95 12.04 6.03
N ASN A 38 -2.09 12.11 7.04
CA ASN A 38 -2.16 13.12 8.09
C ASN A 38 -0.75 13.44 8.60
N ALA A 39 -0.30 14.69 8.43
CA ALA A 39 1.01 15.18 8.88
C ALA A 39 2.21 14.33 8.37
N GLY A 40 2.14 13.89 7.11
CA GLY A 40 3.13 13.04 6.45
C GLY A 40 3.06 11.57 6.84
N GLN A 41 2.08 11.17 7.64
CA GLN A 41 1.91 9.80 8.12
C GLN A 41 0.68 9.13 7.53
N CYS A 42 0.75 7.80 7.43
CA CYS A 42 -0.38 6.97 7.11
C CYS A 42 -1.34 6.84 8.29
N VAL A 43 -2.61 7.03 8.01
CA VAL A 43 -3.73 6.79 8.93
C VAL A 43 -4.72 5.86 8.25
N LEU A 44 -5.27 4.91 9.01
CA LEU A 44 -6.39 4.08 8.55
C LEU A 44 -7.68 4.57 9.19
N ASP A 45 -8.59 5.04 8.36
CA ASP A 45 -9.90 5.55 8.76
C ASP A 45 -10.97 4.47 8.59
N ARG A 46 -11.85 4.32 9.57
CA ARG A 46 -13.02 3.43 9.56
C ARG A 46 -14.20 4.10 10.25
N GLY A 47 -15.06 4.77 9.48
CA GLY A 47 -16.12 5.62 10.04
C GLY A 47 -15.50 6.76 10.85
N GLU A 48 -15.84 6.85 12.14
CA GLU A 48 -15.28 7.86 13.05
C GLU A 48 -13.95 7.43 13.69
N GLN A 49 -13.58 6.14 13.60
CA GLN A 49 -12.31 5.65 14.12
C GLN A 49 -11.18 6.01 13.17
N ARG A 50 -10.08 6.53 13.72
CA ARG A 50 -8.83 6.80 13.00
C ARG A 50 -7.67 6.14 13.73
N LEU A 51 -6.81 5.42 13.01
CA LEU A 51 -5.65 4.74 13.58
C LEU A 51 -4.36 5.19 12.88
N ALA A 52 -3.44 5.79 13.64
CA ALA A 52 -2.13 6.17 13.14
C ALA A 52 -1.26 4.94 12.86
N LEU A 53 -0.64 4.93 11.68
CA LEU A 53 0.26 3.92 11.10
C LEU A 53 1.62 3.77 11.76
N ASP A 54 2.13 4.86 12.34
CA ASP A 54 3.57 5.14 12.48
C ASP A 54 4.38 4.77 11.21
N MET A 55 3.79 5.05 10.06
CA MET A 55 4.36 4.80 8.73
C MET A 55 4.33 6.10 7.94
N GLN A 56 5.37 6.36 7.16
CA GLN A 56 5.40 7.52 6.27
C GLN A 56 4.38 7.33 5.13
N TRP A 57 3.75 8.43 4.73
CA TRP A 57 2.99 8.50 3.50
C TRP A 57 3.94 8.58 2.29
N PRO A 58 3.64 7.99 1.13
CA PRO A 58 2.44 7.20 0.81
C PRO A 58 2.54 5.74 1.25
N CYS A 59 1.40 5.15 1.61
CA CYS A 59 1.27 3.70 1.82
C CYS A 59 0.07 3.15 1.05
N GLY A 60 0.08 1.84 0.82
CA GLY A 60 -0.99 1.11 0.17
C GLY A 60 -1.35 -0.17 0.91
N LEU A 61 -2.50 -0.73 0.59
CA LEU A 61 -2.98 -2.03 1.04
C LEU A 61 -2.36 -3.11 0.16
N SER A 62 -1.89 -4.19 0.78
CA SER A 62 -1.38 -5.36 0.04
C SER A 62 -2.50 -5.97 -0.80
N PRO A 63 -2.23 -6.30 -2.08
CA PRO A 63 -3.21 -6.88 -2.97
C PRO A 63 -3.47 -8.36 -2.71
N ASP A 64 -4.65 -8.82 -3.09
CA ASP A 64 -4.96 -10.22 -3.32
C ASP A 64 -4.42 -10.67 -4.70
N ARG A 65 -4.65 -11.94 -5.06
CA ARG A 65 -4.18 -12.47 -6.35
C ARG A 65 -4.90 -11.86 -7.57
N ALA A 66 -6.01 -11.14 -7.35
CA ALA A 66 -6.75 -10.42 -8.38
C ALA A 66 -6.37 -8.93 -8.44
N GLY A 67 -5.40 -8.48 -7.62
CA GLY A 67 -4.95 -7.09 -7.58
C GLY A 67 -5.88 -6.16 -6.79
N LYS A 68 -6.82 -6.69 -6.01
CA LYS A 68 -7.69 -5.89 -5.12
C LYS A 68 -7.15 -5.87 -3.71
N ALA A 69 -7.50 -4.88 -2.89
CA ALA A 69 -7.02 -4.84 -1.52
C ALA A 69 -7.42 -6.12 -0.75
N ARG A 70 -6.44 -6.83 -0.20
CA ARG A 70 -6.66 -8.09 0.50
C ARG A 70 -7.14 -7.84 1.92
N VAL A 71 -8.19 -8.56 2.28
CA VAL A 71 -8.62 -8.75 3.67
C VAL A 71 -8.40 -10.23 4.00
N GLU A 72 -7.48 -10.48 4.91
CA GLU A 72 -7.14 -11.80 5.40
C GLU A 72 -8.00 -12.16 6.61
N GLN A 73 -8.61 -13.35 6.60
CA GLN A 73 -9.35 -13.88 7.74
C GLN A 73 -8.47 -14.82 8.56
N PHE A 74 -8.26 -14.52 9.84
CA PHE A 74 -7.51 -15.40 10.73
C PHE A 74 -8.18 -15.49 12.10
N ASN A 75 -8.50 -16.71 12.56
CA ASN A 75 -9.24 -16.96 13.81
C ASN A 75 -10.51 -16.10 13.95
N GLY A 76 -11.26 -15.94 12.86
CA GLY A 76 -12.48 -15.11 12.83
C GLY A 76 -12.23 -13.59 12.86
N THR A 77 -10.98 -13.16 12.90
CA THR A 77 -10.58 -11.75 12.88
C THR A 77 -10.20 -11.33 11.46
N PRO A 78 -10.80 -10.26 10.90
CA PRO A 78 -10.39 -9.73 9.61
C PRO A 78 -9.18 -8.81 9.76
N ILE A 79 -8.23 -8.90 8.83
CA ILE A 79 -6.93 -8.23 8.88
C ILE A 79 -6.58 -7.65 7.50
N VAL A 80 -6.13 -6.40 7.45
CA VAL A 80 -5.48 -5.82 6.27
C VAL A 80 -3.98 -5.67 6.51
N LEU A 81 -3.20 -5.63 5.42
CA LEU A 81 -1.77 -5.35 5.48
C LEU A 81 -1.49 -4.04 4.76
N VAL A 82 -0.87 -3.09 5.47
CA VAL A 82 -0.47 -1.79 4.95
C VAL A 82 1.03 -1.82 4.68
N THR A 83 1.47 -1.33 3.54
CA THR A 83 2.87 -1.30 3.13
C THR A 83 3.28 0.11 2.69
N HIS A 84 4.46 0.53 3.12
CA HIS A 84 5.17 1.70 2.62
C HIS A 84 6.50 1.24 2.04
N VAL A 85 6.85 1.69 0.84
CA VAL A 85 8.12 1.40 0.19
C VAL A 85 8.81 2.72 -0.13
N GLN A 86 10.09 2.78 0.21
CA GLN A 86 10.96 3.91 -0.12
C GLN A 86 12.28 3.41 -0.72
N PRO A 87 12.95 4.21 -1.56
CA PRO A 87 14.31 3.91 -2.00
C PRO A 87 15.24 3.76 -0.80
N HIS A 88 16.19 2.83 -0.90
CA HIS A 88 17.26 2.72 0.09
C HIS A 88 18.11 4.00 0.09
N PRO A 89 18.44 4.59 1.25
CA PRO A 89 19.07 5.91 1.31
C PRO A 89 20.45 5.97 0.64
N THR A 90 21.14 4.84 0.54
CA THR A 90 22.53 4.77 0.04
C THR A 90 22.77 3.75 -1.07
N LEU A 91 21.83 2.82 -1.31
CA LEU A 91 22.02 1.71 -2.26
C LEU A 91 21.09 1.94 -3.45
N LYS A 92 21.67 2.25 -4.62
CA LYS A 92 20.89 2.55 -5.81
C LYS A 92 20.13 1.30 -6.28
N GLY A 93 18.83 1.46 -6.51
CA GLY A 93 17.95 0.39 -7.00
C GLY A 93 17.40 -0.55 -5.91
N GLU A 94 17.88 -0.41 -4.68
CA GLU A 94 17.34 -1.13 -3.52
C GLU A 94 16.21 -0.33 -2.86
N CYS A 95 15.30 -1.02 -2.18
CA CYS A 95 14.22 -0.39 -1.42
C CYS A 95 14.16 -0.90 0.02
N LEU A 96 13.61 -0.06 0.88
CA LEU A 96 13.16 -0.44 2.21
C LEU A 96 11.63 -0.47 2.20
N LYS A 97 11.06 -1.60 2.58
CA LYS A 97 9.63 -1.78 2.78
C LYS A 97 9.33 -1.91 4.26
N THR A 98 8.38 -1.12 4.75
CA THR A 98 7.77 -1.32 6.06
C THR A 98 6.37 -1.85 5.86
N SER A 99 6.07 -2.99 6.50
CA SER A 99 4.72 -3.59 6.51
C SER A 99 4.12 -3.46 7.90
N ARG A 100 2.81 -3.22 7.98
CA ARG A 100 2.08 -3.17 9.24
C ARG A 100 0.68 -3.74 9.03
N ALA A 101 0.34 -4.78 9.77
CA ALA A 101 -0.99 -5.37 9.72
C ALA A 101 -1.94 -4.60 10.63
N VAL A 102 -3.22 -4.55 10.28
CA VAL A 102 -4.28 -3.97 11.10
C VAL A 102 -5.41 -4.96 11.20
N ARG A 103 -5.75 -5.37 12.41
CA ARG A 103 -6.86 -6.28 12.70
C ARG A 103 -8.05 -5.52 13.25
N LEU A 104 -9.26 -6.00 12.96
CA LEU A 104 -10.47 -5.49 13.60
C LEU A 104 -10.82 -6.37 14.81
N THR A 105 -10.67 -5.81 16.01
CA THR A 105 -11.04 -6.47 17.26
C THR A 105 -12.39 -5.96 17.76
N GLN A 106 -12.86 -6.50 18.89
CA GLN A 106 -14.02 -5.96 19.60
C GLN A 106 -13.80 -4.52 20.10
N ALA A 107 -12.54 -4.12 20.36
CA ALA A 107 -12.18 -2.77 20.78
C ALA A 107 -11.97 -1.80 19.59
N GLY A 108 -12.08 -2.29 18.35
CA GLY A 108 -11.84 -1.54 17.12
C GLY A 108 -10.55 -1.95 16.41
N LEU A 109 -10.05 -1.06 15.54
CA LEU A 109 -8.79 -1.25 14.82
C LEU A 109 -7.59 -1.35 15.77
N GLU A 110 -6.74 -2.34 15.55
CA GLU A 110 -5.47 -2.53 16.25
C GLU A 110 -4.35 -2.80 15.24
N ALA A 111 -3.27 -2.02 15.30
CA ALA A 111 -2.10 -2.20 14.45
C ALA A 111 -1.08 -3.15 15.08
N SER A 112 -0.46 -3.98 14.26
CA SER A 112 0.64 -4.86 14.64
C SER A 112 1.92 -4.07 14.96
N THR A 113 2.96 -4.76 15.43
CA THR A 113 4.32 -4.21 15.37
C THR A 113 4.73 -4.00 13.90
N PRO A 114 5.44 -2.90 13.55
CA PRO A 114 5.99 -2.71 12.20
C PRO A 114 7.01 -3.79 11.83
N ALA A 115 6.97 -4.27 10.59
CA ALA A 115 7.97 -5.18 10.01
C ALA A 115 8.73 -4.51 8.86
N PRO A 116 9.97 -4.04 9.11
CA PRO A 116 10.86 -3.57 8.05
C PRO A 116 11.45 -4.76 7.26
N SER A 117 11.70 -4.55 5.98
CA SER A 117 12.33 -5.52 5.08
C SER A 117 13.09 -4.80 3.96
N ALA A 118 14.14 -5.44 3.43
CA ALA A 118 14.83 -4.99 2.23
C ALA A 118 14.13 -5.59 1.01
N SER A 119 13.08 -4.91 0.53
CA SER A 119 12.28 -5.35 -0.61
C SER A 119 11.60 -4.16 -1.28
N CYS A 120 11.51 -4.19 -2.60
CA CYS A 120 10.68 -3.28 -3.39
C CYS A 120 9.29 -3.86 -3.72
N ASP A 121 9.06 -5.14 -3.40
CA ASP A 121 7.85 -5.86 -3.81
C ASP A 121 6.63 -5.44 -2.96
N THR A 122 5.55 -5.08 -3.66
CA THR A 122 4.24 -4.70 -3.09
C THR A 122 3.12 -5.63 -3.57
N GLY A 123 3.48 -6.78 -4.17
CA GLY A 123 2.56 -7.77 -4.68
C GLY A 123 1.88 -8.62 -3.60
N PHE A 124 1.47 -9.82 -4.01
CA PHE A 124 0.80 -10.77 -3.13
C PHE A 124 1.74 -11.27 -2.02
N GLU A 125 1.32 -11.13 -0.77
CA GLU A 125 2.11 -11.50 0.40
C GLU A 125 1.70 -12.85 1.02
N ASP A 126 2.62 -13.49 1.72
CA ASP A 126 2.31 -14.67 2.53
C ASP A 126 1.35 -14.33 3.67
N GLN A 127 0.50 -15.29 4.09
CA GLN A 127 -0.45 -15.07 5.19
C GLN A 127 0.24 -14.63 6.49
N LYS A 128 1.47 -15.09 6.75
CA LYS A 128 2.23 -14.69 7.95
C LYS A 128 2.52 -13.20 8.02
N MET A 129 2.55 -12.51 6.87
CA MET A 129 2.67 -11.04 6.85
C MET A 129 1.41 -10.34 7.37
N PHE A 130 0.28 -11.03 7.48
CA PHE A 130 -0.94 -10.49 8.08
C PHE A 130 -1.03 -10.87 9.56
N THR A 131 -0.57 -12.07 9.93
CA THR A 131 -0.88 -12.67 11.24
C THR A 131 0.29 -12.68 12.22
N GLY A 132 1.53 -12.77 11.72
CA GLY A 132 2.72 -13.06 12.53
C GLY A 132 3.25 -11.87 13.35
N MET A 133 2.76 -10.66 13.11
CA MET A 133 3.21 -9.43 13.80
C MET A 133 2.35 -9.03 15.01
N PHE A 134 1.34 -9.82 15.33
CA PHE A 134 0.49 -9.62 16.51
C PHE A 134 0.91 -10.55 17.66
N GLN A 135 0.63 -10.11 18.89
CA GLN A 135 0.53 -11.03 20.02
C GLN A 135 -0.89 -11.62 20.02
N TRP A 136 -0.97 -12.95 20.10
CA TRP A 136 -2.22 -13.72 20.06
C TRP A 136 -2.53 -14.33 21.42
#